data_AF-A0A0F3INY0-F1
#
_entry.id   AF-A0A0F3INY0-F1
#
_cell.length_a   1.000
_cell.length_b   1.000
_cell.length_c   1.000
_cell.angle_alpha   90.00
_cell.angle_beta   90.00
_cell.angle_gamma   90.00
#
_symmetry.space_group_name_H-M   'P 1'
#
loop_
_entity.id
_entity.type
_entity.pdbx_description
1 polymer ?
#
loop_
_entity_poly.entity_id
_entity_poly.type
_entity_poly.pdbx_seq_one_letter_code
_entity_poly.pdbx_strand_id
1 'polypeptide(L)'
;MNPIDNPKRVLVTRPEHQAAQLCELLQQQQIQTVLLPTIAIQPIDDATRIKQCLANLNQYDWLIFVSSNAVTMLYYHLDDGRMPHTTRTRLAAIGATTANAMMSIGLPVHLIPSHGYSSEALLATAEMQQVNQQTILIVRGEGGLEDLAAILRSRGAHVDYLAVYKRVTPKSDTAIIDSLLQQQQLDALTITSVEALNN
;
A
#
# COMPACT_ATOMS: atom_id res chain seq x y z
N MET A 1 -18.59 43.12 -0.65
CA MET A 1 -17.77 42.07 -1.29
C MET A 1 -18.69 40.90 -1.56
N ASN A 2 -18.80 40.46 -2.81
CA ASN A 2 -19.61 39.30 -3.14
C ASN A 2 -18.95 38.05 -2.56
N PRO A 3 -19.71 37.08 -2.01
CA PRO A 3 -19.17 35.81 -1.51
C PRO A 3 -18.51 34.91 -2.57
N ILE A 4 -18.36 35.39 -3.81
CA ILE A 4 -17.93 34.63 -5.00
C ILE A 4 -16.41 34.78 -5.28
N ASP A 5 -15.71 35.70 -4.60
CA ASP A 5 -14.34 36.09 -4.99
C ASP A 5 -13.19 35.34 -4.29
N ASN A 6 -13.45 34.32 -3.46
CA ASN A 6 -12.36 33.49 -2.90
C ASN A 6 -12.45 32.05 -3.41
N PRO A 7 -11.46 31.56 -4.19
CA PRO A 7 -11.47 30.18 -4.63
C PRO A 7 -11.39 29.25 -3.42
N LYS A 8 -12.30 28.27 -3.35
CA LYS A 8 -12.29 27.27 -2.28
C LYS A 8 -10.95 26.54 -2.24
N ARG A 9 -10.43 26.26 -1.06
CA ARG A 9 -9.15 25.60 -0.85
C ARG A 9 -9.29 24.38 0.04
N VAL A 10 -8.71 23.26 -0.42
CA VAL A 10 -8.74 21.97 0.27
C VAL A 10 -7.33 21.52 0.62
N LEU A 11 -7.11 21.19 1.89
CA LEU A 11 -5.90 20.52 2.35
C LEU A 11 -5.99 19.03 2.06
N VAL A 12 -5.05 18.52 1.26
CA VAL A 12 -4.99 17.12 0.84
C VAL A 12 -3.89 16.39 1.61
N THR A 13 -4.27 15.43 2.45
CA THR A 13 -3.32 14.73 3.35
C THR A 13 -2.85 13.36 2.87
N ARG A 14 -3.37 12.90 1.73
CA ARG A 14 -2.98 11.60 1.15
C ARG A 14 -1.49 11.56 0.83
N PRO A 15 -0.86 10.37 0.82
CA PRO A 15 0.51 10.21 0.32
C PRO A 15 0.66 10.85 -1.05
N GLU A 16 1.77 11.54 -1.29
CA GLU A 16 2.01 12.37 -2.48
C GLU A 16 1.71 11.64 -3.80
N HIS A 17 2.26 10.43 -3.95
CA HIS A 17 2.05 9.57 -5.13
C HIS A 17 0.59 9.12 -5.34
N GLN A 18 -0.28 9.27 -4.34
CA GLN A 18 -1.72 8.93 -4.41
C GLN A 18 -2.62 10.17 -4.41
N ALA A 19 -2.04 11.37 -4.27
CA ALA A 19 -2.80 12.60 -4.14
C ALA A 19 -3.12 13.24 -5.50
N ALA A 20 -2.34 12.93 -6.55
CA ALA A 20 -2.46 13.53 -7.87
C ALA A 20 -3.89 13.48 -8.44
N GLN A 21 -4.50 12.30 -8.49
CA GLN A 21 -5.85 12.13 -9.04
C GLN A 21 -6.90 12.94 -8.26
N LEU A 22 -6.83 12.95 -6.93
CA LEU A 22 -7.74 13.76 -6.11
C LEU A 22 -7.52 15.26 -6.35
N CYS A 23 -6.26 15.68 -6.49
CA CYS A 23 -5.94 17.06 -6.78
C CYS A 23 -6.48 17.50 -8.14
N GLU A 24 -6.31 16.68 -9.17
CA GLU A 24 -6.85 16.93 -10.51
C GLU A 24 -8.38 17.07 -10.47
N LEU A 25 -9.08 16.15 -9.80
CA LEU A 25 -10.54 16.19 -9.66
C LEU A 25 -11.03 17.46 -8.94
N LEU A 26 -10.32 17.91 -7.90
CA LEU A 26 -10.64 19.16 -7.19
C LEU A 26 -10.37 20.38 -8.07
N GLN A 27 -9.24 20.41 -8.77
CA GLN A 27 -8.86 21.51 -9.66
C GLN A 27 -9.83 21.66 -10.84
N GLN A 28 -10.36 20.55 -11.36
CA GLN A 28 -11.43 20.56 -12.38
C GLN A 28 -12.72 21.24 -11.89
N GLN A 29 -12.94 21.28 -10.58
CA GLN A 29 -14.05 22.00 -9.94
C GLN A 29 -13.66 23.42 -9.49
N GLN A 30 -12.54 23.95 -9.98
CA GLN A 30 -11.98 25.25 -9.62
C GLN A 30 -11.64 25.37 -8.11
N ILE A 31 -11.40 24.24 -7.45
CA ILE A 31 -10.97 24.17 -6.05
C ILE A 31 -9.44 24.10 -6.01
N GLN A 32 -8.82 24.99 -5.24
CA GLN A 32 -7.38 24.97 -5.01
C GLN A 32 -7.00 23.86 -4.04
N THR A 33 -5.85 23.23 -4.28
CA THR A 33 -5.34 22.16 -3.42
C THR A 33 -4.03 22.57 -2.76
N VAL A 34 -3.91 22.24 -1.47
CA VAL A 34 -2.65 22.36 -0.72
C VAL A 34 -2.28 20.96 -0.27
N LEU A 35 -1.11 20.49 -0.67
CA LEU A 35 -0.63 19.17 -0.27
C LEU A 35 0.04 19.25 1.10
N LEU A 36 -0.39 18.39 2.01
CA LEU A 36 0.31 18.09 3.27
C LEU A 36 0.28 16.58 3.46
N PRO A 37 1.08 15.80 2.72
CA PRO A 37 1.08 14.35 2.89
C PRO A 37 1.40 14.01 4.34
N THR A 38 0.51 13.31 5.03
CA THR A 38 0.75 12.93 6.44
C THR A 38 1.35 11.53 6.55
N ILE A 39 1.40 10.78 5.45
CA ILE A 39 2.03 9.47 5.36
C ILE A 39 2.88 9.41 4.10
N ALA A 40 4.14 9.00 4.27
CA ALA A 40 5.04 8.61 3.20
C ALA A 40 5.40 7.13 3.33
N ILE A 41 5.62 6.49 2.18
CA ILE A 41 6.06 5.10 2.09
C ILE A 41 7.55 5.12 1.82
N GLN A 42 8.34 4.57 2.73
CA GLN A 42 9.79 4.44 2.58
C GLN A 42 10.18 2.97 2.50
N PRO A 43 11.17 2.61 1.67
CA PRO A 43 11.70 1.25 1.66
C PRO A 43 12.26 0.87 3.03
N ILE A 44 12.28 -0.42 3.34
CA ILE A 44 13.02 -0.93 4.51
C ILE A 44 14.52 -0.84 4.22
N ASP A 45 15.29 -0.38 5.20
CA ASP A 45 16.73 -0.16 5.05
C ASP A 45 17.51 -1.48 4.84
N ASP A 46 17.01 -2.58 5.43
CA ASP A 46 17.57 -3.92 5.31
C ASP A 46 17.17 -4.61 3.99
N ALA A 47 17.84 -4.21 2.91
CA ALA A 47 17.73 -4.89 1.63
C ALA A 47 18.30 -6.33 1.66
N THR A 48 19.18 -6.67 2.60
CA THR A 48 19.83 -7.98 2.69
C THR A 48 18.81 -9.07 3.00
N ARG A 49 17.94 -8.84 4.00
CA ARG A 49 16.87 -9.79 4.33
C ARG A 49 15.90 -10.01 3.16
N ILE A 50 15.56 -8.93 2.44
CA ILE A 50 14.70 -9.01 1.26
C ILE A 50 15.34 -9.88 0.19
N LYS A 51 16.61 -9.61 -0.16
CA LYS A 51 17.35 -10.40 -1.14
C LYS A 51 17.49 -11.88 -0.74
N GLN A 52 17.74 -12.17 0.54
CA GLN A 52 17.83 -13.54 1.05
C GLN A 52 16.49 -14.29 0.96
N CYS A 53 15.38 -13.64 1.30
CA CYS A 53 14.05 -14.24 1.11
C CYS A 53 13.75 -14.48 -0.37
N LEU A 54 14.11 -13.52 -1.23
CA LEU A 54 13.90 -13.62 -2.67
C LEU A 54 14.73 -14.76 -3.31
N ALA A 55 15.98 -14.94 -2.87
CA ALA A 55 16.84 -16.02 -3.34
C ALA A 55 16.27 -17.42 -3.00
N ASN A 56 15.47 -17.52 -1.94
CA ASN A 56 14.87 -18.77 -1.45
C ASN A 56 13.36 -18.88 -1.73
N LEU A 57 12.81 -18.13 -2.69
CA LEU A 57 11.36 -18.10 -2.95
C LEU A 57 10.74 -19.49 -3.13
N ASN A 58 11.45 -20.41 -3.78
CA ASN A 58 10.97 -21.77 -4.03
C ASN A 58 10.70 -22.59 -2.75
N GLN A 59 11.08 -22.10 -1.57
CA GLN A 59 10.67 -22.71 -0.30
C GLN A 59 9.19 -22.42 0.04
N TYR A 60 8.58 -21.42 -0.58
CA TYR A 60 7.19 -21.01 -0.36
C TYR A 60 6.27 -21.54 -1.46
N ASP A 61 5.10 -22.03 -1.05
CA ASP A 61 4.00 -22.38 -1.95
C ASP A 61 3.26 -21.12 -2.42
N TRP A 62 3.18 -20.09 -1.56
CA TRP A 62 2.53 -18.81 -1.88
C TRP A 62 3.36 -17.59 -1.50
N LEU A 63 3.31 -16.58 -2.36
CA LEU A 63 3.72 -15.20 -2.09
C LEU A 63 2.49 -14.29 -2.19
N ILE A 64 2.10 -13.66 -1.09
CA ILE A 64 0.90 -12.83 -1.01
C ILE A 64 1.29 -11.35 -0.87
N PHE A 65 0.81 -10.51 -1.79
CA PHE A 65 0.95 -9.06 -1.72
C PHE A 65 -0.31 -8.43 -1.12
N VAL A 66 -0.15 -7.73 0.00
CA VAL A 66 -1.29 -7.10 0.71
C VAL A 66 -1.53 -5.63 0.35
N SER A 67 -0.70 -5.06 -0.54
CA SER A 67 -0.91 -3.70 -1.05
C SER A 67 -0.10 -3.47 -2.33
N SER A 68 -0.50 -2.51 -3.15
CA SER A 68 0.31 -2.03 -4.27
C SER A 68 1.65 -1.47 -3.81
N ASN A 69 1.69 -0.84 -2.62
CA ASN A 69 2.94 -0.36 -2.02
C ASN A 69 3.92 -1.51 -1.75
N ALA A 70 3.44 -2.67 -1.28
CA ALA A 70 4.29 -3.84 -1.09
C ALA A 70 4.90 -4.32 -2.41
N VAL A 71 4.14 -4.26 -3.51
CA VAL A 71 4.63 -4.61 -4.85
C VAL A 71 5.72 -3.63 -5.30
N THR A 72 5.43 -2.32 -5.26
CA THR A 72 6.36 -1.27 -5.68
C THR A 72 7.65 -1.29 -4.87
N MET A 73 7.55 -1.48 -3.56
CA MET A 73 8.71 -1.44 -2.67
C MET A 73 9.52 -2.72 -2.75
N LEU A 74 8.89 -3.89 -2.93
CA LEU A 74 9.64 -5.11 -3.25
C LEU A 74 10.42 -4.92 -4.57
N TYR A 75 9.78 -4.35 -5.60
CA TYR A 75 10.42 -4.08 -6.89
C TYR A 75 11.64 -3.16 -6.77
N TYR A 76 11.56 -2.13 -5.91
CA TYR A 76 12.68 -1.22 -5.64
C TYR A 76 13.95 -1.95 -5.13
N HIS A 77 13.79 -3.11 -4.46
CA HIS A 77 14.90 -3.90 -3.95
C HIS A 77 15.46 -4.94 -4.94
N LEU A 78 14.90 -5.04 -6.16
CA LEU A 78 15.38 -5.96 -7.20
C LEU A 78 16.53 -5.32 -7.98
N ASP A 79 17.70 -5.98 -8.01
CA ASP A 79 18.91 -5.42 -8.62
C ASP A 79 18.80 -5.21 -10.14
N ASP A 80 18.07 -6.07 -10.85
CA ASP A 80 17.84 -6.01 -12.29
C ASP A 80 16.37 -5.71 -12.65
N GLY A 81 15.57 -5.33 -11.65
CA GLY A 81 14.13 -5.15 -11.80
C GLY A 81 13.37 -6.45 -12.10
N ARG A 82 13.97 -7.63 -11.85
CA ARG A 82 13.32 -8.93 -12.10
C ARG A 82 13.21 -9.72 -10.81
N MET A 83 12.02 -10.28 -10.59
CA MET A 83 11.85 -11.27 -9.54
C MET A 83 12.59 -12.55 -9.93
N PRO A 84 13.24 -13.24 -8.98
CA PRO A 84 13.82 -14.55 -9.25
C PRO A 84 12.78 -15.51 -9.84
N HIS A 85 13.17 -16.26 -10.85
CA HIS A 85 12.31 -17.27 -11.44
C HIS A 85 11.94 -18.32 -10.40
N THR A 86 10.64 -18.57 -10.25
CA THR A 86 10.09 -19.62 -9.40
C THR A 86 9.19 -20.53 -10.22
N THR A 87 9.34 -21.83 -10.02
CA THR A 87 8.50 -22.87 -10.66
C THR A 87 7.46 -23.44 -9.71
N ARG A 88 7.55 -23.11 -8.41
CA ARG A 88 6.67 -23.63 -7.36
C ARG A 88 5.76 -22.56 -6.77
N THR A 89 6.26 -21.35 -6.58
CA THR A 89 5.57 -20.33 -5.79
C THR A 89 4.47 -19.67 -6.61
N ARG A 90 3.24 -19.76 -6.12
CA ARG A 90 2.09 -19.04 -6.66
C ARG A 90 2.02 -17.65 -6.03
N LEU A 91 1.50 -16.69 -6.78
CA LEU A 91 1.49 -15.27 -6.40
C LEU A 91 0.04 -14.81 -6.26
N ALA A 92 -0.29 -14.23 -5.11
CA ALA A 92 -1.62 -13.71 -4.83
C ALA A 92 -1.60 -12.21 -4.59
N ALA A 93 -2.63 -11.53 -5.10
CA ALA A 93 -2.92 -10.14 -4.79
C ALA A 93 -4.16 -10.06 -3.89
N ILE A 94 -4.13 -9.21 -2.88
CA ILE A 94 -5.30 -8.98 -2.01
C ILE A 94 -6.48 -8.30 -2.72
N GLY A 95 -6.24 -7.68 -3.88
CA GLY A 95 -7.26 -6.97 -4.64
C GLY A 95 -6.74 -6.40 -5.96
N ALA A 96 -7.65 -5.78 -6.73
CA ALA A 96 -7.40 -5.37 -8.12
C ALA A 96 -6.25 -4.35 -8.26
N THR A 97 -6.14 -3.37 -7.37
CA THR A 97 -5.05 -2.39 -7.41
C THR A 97 -3.69 -3.04 -7.20
N THR A 98 -3.60 -4.03 -6.30
CA THR A 98 -2.37 -4.79 -6.06
C THR A 98 -2.04 -5.68 -7.25
N ALA A 99 -3.02 -6.36 -7.84
CA ALA A 99 -2.83 -7.17 -9.04
C ALA A 99 -2.34 -6.32 -10.23
N ASN A 100 -2.92 -5.13 -10.43
CA ASN A 100 -2.48 -4.21 -11.48
C ASN A 100 -1.03 -3.76 -11.27
N ALA A 101 -0.64 -3.45 -10.02
CA ALA A 101 0.74 -3.13 -9.69
C ALA A 101 1.68 -4.32 -10.01
N MET A 102 1.29 -5.56 -9.68
CA MET A 102 2.08 -6.75 -9.99
C MET A 102 2.27 -6.92 -11.51
N MET A 103 1.20 -6.79 -12.28
CA MET A 103 1.26 -6.90 -13.74
C MET A 103 2.12 -5.80 -14.37
N SER A 104 2.09 -4.58 -13.84
CA SER A 104 2.90 -3.46 -14.36
C SER A 104 4.41 -3.68 -14.26
N ILE A 105 4.84 -4.56 -13.34
CA ILE A 105 6.25 -4.94 -13.17
C ILE A 105 6.54 -6.36 -13.70
N GLY A 106 5.63 -6.93 -14.47
CA GLY A 106 5.81 -8.23 -15.12
C GLY A 106 5.60 -9.46 -14.22
N LEU A 107 4.96 -9.31 -13.05
CA LEU A 107 4.63 -10.45 -12.20
C LEU A 107 3.28 -11.08 -12.57
N PRO A 108 3.18 -12.42 -12.64
CA PRO A 108 1.92 -13.09 -12.82
C PRO A 108 1.05 -12.97 -11.57
N VAL A 109 -0.27 -12.88 -11.78
CA VAL A 109 -1.27 -12.92 -10.71
C VAL A 109 -1.97 -14.27 -10.79
N HIS A 110 -1.61 -15.20 -9.91
CA HIS A 110 -2.17 -16.54 -9.86
C HIS A 110 -3.47 -16.62 -9.03
N LEU A 111 -3.69 -15.63 -8.16
CA LEU A 111 -4.89 -15.52 -7.34
C LEU A 111 -5.20 -14.05 -7.03
N ILE A 112 -6.47 -13.72 -7.17
CA ILE A 112 -7.09 -12.47 -6.72
C ILE A 112 -8.53 -12.82 -6.31
N PRO A 113 -9.07 -12.31 -5.18
CA PRO A 113 -10.46 -12.55 -4.83
C PRO A 113 -11.41 -12.01 -5.89
N SER A 114 -12.49 -12.74 -6.19
CA SER A 114 -13.51 -12.33 -7.17
C SER A 114 -14.35 -11.15 -6.69
N HIS A 115 -14.49 -10.99 -5.37
CA HIS A 115 -15.24 -9.92 -4.72
C HIS A 115 -14.46 -9.39 -3.52
N GLY A 116 -14.45 -8.06 -3.34
CA GLY A 116 -13.74 -7.41 -2.24
C GLY A 116 -12.24 -7.21 -2.50
N TYR A 117 -11.60 -6.49 -1.59
CA TYR A 117 -10.17 -6.12 -1.67
C TYR A 117 -9.52 -6.15 -0.28
N SER A 118 -9.95 -7.09 0.56
CA SER A 118 -9.58 -7.21 1.96
C SER A 118 -8.99 -8.59 2.27
N SER A 119 -8.39 -8.71 3.46
CA SER A 119 -7.86 -9.99 3.94
C SER A 119 -8.95 -11.06 4.00
N GLU A 120 -10.16 -10.69 4.41
CA GLU A 120 -11.32 -11.58 4.50
C GLU A 120 -11.74 -12.10 3.12
N ALA A 121 -11.76 -11.21 2.11
CA ALA A 121 -12.07 -11.59 0.74
C ALA A 121 -11.06 -12.60 0.18
N LEU A 122 -9.75 -12.35 0.39
CA LEU A 122 -8.71 -13.29 -0.01
C LEU A 122 -8.80 -14.62 0.76
N LEU A 123 -9.05 -14.56 2.07
CA LEU A 123 -9.22 -15.75 2.91
C LEU A 123 -10.46 -16.57 2.56
N ALA A 124 -11.45 -15.99 1.87
CA ALA A 124 -12.65 -16.69 1.44
C ALA A 124 -12.42 -17.54 0.18
N THR A 125 -11.33 -17.35 -0.57
CA THR A 125 -11.07 -18.14 -1.79
C THR A 125 -10.80 -19.61 -1.47
N ALA A 126 -11.12 -20.51 -2.41
CA ALA A 126 -10.94 -21.94 -2.23
C ALA A 126 -9.48 -22.31 -1.93
N GLU A 127 -8.54 -21.65 -2.61
CA GLU A 127 -7.11 -21.84 -2.42
C GLU A 127 -6.66 -21.48 -1.01
N MET A 128 -7.14 -20.34 -0.48
CA MET A 128 -6.75 -19.89 0.86
C MET A 128 -7.46 -20.66 1.98
N GLN A 129 -8.57 -21.34 1.68
CA GLN A 129 -9.20 -22.28 2.60
C GLN A 129 -8.42 -23.60 2.73
N GLN A 130 -7.64 -23.99 1.72
CA GLN A 130 -6.89 -25.25 1.69
C GLN A 130 -5.38 -25.04 1.72
N VAL A 131 -4.90 -24.48 2.84
CA VAL A 131 -3.48 -24.11 3.04
C VAL A 131 -2.76 -24.98 4.07
N ASN A 132 -3.36 -26.09 4.52
CA ASN A 132 -2.74 -26.96 5.51
C ASN A 132 -1.36 -27.45 5.04
N GLN A 133 -0.35 -27.31 5.90
CA GLN A 133 1.06 -27.60 5.63
C GLN A 133 1.72 -26.78 4.51
N GLN A 134 1.03 -25.79 3.93
CA GLN A 134 1.64 -24.90 2.95
C GLN A 134 2.50 -23.85 3.63
N THR A 135 3.50 -23.39 2.90
CA THR A 135 4.42 -22.32 3.29
C THR A 135 4.06 -21.04 2.54
N ILE A 136 3.80 -19.97 3.29
CA ILE A 136 3.25 -18.72 2.75
C ILE A 136 4.12 -17.56 3.19
N LEU A 137 4.59 -16.77 2.24
CA LEU A 137 5.26 -15.49 2.50
C LEU A 137 4.29 -14.34 2.23
N ILE A 138 4.06 -13.51 3.23
CA ILE A 138 3.23 -12.30 3.09
C ILE A 138 4.14 -11.07 2.95
N VAL A 139 4.10 -10.44 1.78
CA VAL A 139 4.82 -9.19 1.46
C VAL A 139 3.96 -8.00 1.89
N ARG A 140 4.46 -7.21 2.84
CA ARG A 140 3.71 -6.15 3.52
C ARG A 140 4.58 -4.95 3.90
N GLY A 141 3.95 -3.94 4.48
CA GLY A 141 4.65 -2.91 5.24
C GLY A 141 4.97 -3.35 6.67
N GLU A 142 5.86 -2.62 7.31
CA GLU A 142 6.13 -2.72 8.74
C GLU A 142 4.85 -2.41 9.54
N GLY A 143 4.55 -3.30 10.50
CA GLY A 143 3.31 -3.28 11.27
C GLY A 143 2.04 -3.52 10.41
N GLY A 144 0.87 -3.42 11.05
CA GLY A 144 -0.47 -3.60 10.44
C GLY A 144 -1.18 -4.88 10.91
N LEU A 145 -2.43 -5.07 10.49
CA LEU A 145 -3.31 -6.16 10.95
C LEU A 145 -2.67 -7.56 10.75
N GLU A 146 -2.76 -8.40 11.77
CA GLU A 146 -2.21 -9.76 11.78
C GLU A 146 -3.25 -10.82 11.36
N ASP A 147 -4.50 -10.41 11.14
CA ASP A 147 -5.65 -11.29 10.93
C ASP A 147 -5.44 -12.28 9.78
N LEU A 148 -4.81 -11.84 8.68
CA LEU A 148 -4.50 -12.71 7.54
C LEU A 148 -3.60 -13.88 7.94
N ALA A 149 -2.47 -13.61 8.61
CA ALA A 149 -1.55 -14.68 8.98
C ALA A 149 -2.11 -15.54 10.11
N ALA A 150 -2.82 -14.95 11.07
CA ALA A 150 -3.45 -15.68 12.15
C ALA A 150 -4.42 -16.74 11.60
N ILE A 151 -5.29 -16.36 10.65
CA ILE A 151 -6.26 -17.27 10.05
C ILE A 151 -5.59 -18.31 9.15
N LEU A 152 -4.57 -17.94 8.37
CA LEU A 152 -3.82 -18.91 7.56
C LEU A 152 -3.09 -19.94 8.44
N ARG A 153 -2.48 -19.50 9.55
CA ARG A 153 -1.86 -20.38 10.55
C ARG A 153 -2.88 -21.28 11.24
N SER A 154 -4.06 -20.76 11.58
CA SER A 154 -5.13 -21.59 12.17
C SER A 154 -5.67 -22.64 11.19
N ARG A 155 -5.47 -22.44 9.88
CA ARG A 155 -5.76 -23.42 8.82
C ARG A 155 -4.59 -24.39 8.55
N GLY A 156 -3.52 -24.33 9.35
CA GLY A 156 -2.37 -25.23 9.29
C GLY A 156 -1.22 -24.78 8.40
N ALA A 157 -1.23 -23.53 7.89
CA ALA A 157 -0.11 -23.00 7.10
C ALA A 157 1.06 -22.53 7.97
N HIS A 158 2.27 -22.63 7.45
CA HIS A 158 3.44 -21.91 7.94
C HIS A 158 3.49 -20.54 7.26
N VAL A 159 3.45 -19.46 8.04
CA VAL A 159 3.34 -18.10 7.50
C VAL A 159 4.48 -17.22 7.99
N ASP A 160 5.26 -16.70 7.05
CA ASP A 160 6.32 -15.73 7.26
C ASP A 160 5.92 -14.34 6.75
N TYR A 161 6.54 -13.32 7.33
CA TYR A 161 6.39 -11.94 6.89
C TYR A 161 7.66 -11.42 6.22
N LEU A 162 7.45 -10.72 5.11
CA LEU A 162 8.46 -9.89 4.48
C LEU A 162 8.00 -8.43 4.49
N ALA A 163 8.52 -7.66 5.44
CA ALA A 163 8.34 -6.21 5.44
C ALA A 163 9.28 -5.59 4.39
N VAL A 164 8.71 -4.84 3.44
CA VAL A 164 9.49 -4.19 2.35
C VAL A 164 9.39 -2.68 2.38
N TYR A 165 8.51 -2.13 3.22
CA TYR A 165 8.40 -0.70 3.42
C TYR A 165 7.99 -0.37 4.84
N LYS A 166 8.22 0.86 5.27
CA LYS A 166 7.69 1.47 6.49
C LYS A 166 6.87 2.70 6.16
N ARG A 167 5.87 2.98 6.98
CA ARG A 167 5.11 4.23 6.93
C ARG A 167 5.79 5.23 7.84
N VAL A 168 6.01 6.44 7.34
CA VAL A 168 6.59 7.53 8.13
C VAL A 168 5.79 8.80 7.91
N THR A 169 5.81 9.70 8.89
CA THR A 169 5.34 11.07 8.70
C THR A 169 6.44 11.83 7.95
N PRO A 170 6.19 12.33 6.72
CA PRO A 170 7.20 13.09 6.00
C PRO A 170 7.42 14.43 6.71
N LYS A 171 8.63 14.97 6.56
CA LYS A 171 8.90 16.35 6.97
C LYS A 171 8.33 17.27 5.89
N SER A 172 7.27 18.00 6.23
CA SER A 172 6.67 19.01 5.37
C SER A 172 6.92 20.39 5.94
N ASP A 173 7.17 21.36 5.05
CA ASP A 173 7.14 22.78 5.44
C ASP A 173 5.68 23.20 5.62
N THR A 174 5.31 23.50 6.86
CA THR A 174 3.93 23.86 7.23
C THR A 174 3.68 25.36 7.17
N ALA A 175 4.68 26.20 6.88
CA ALA A 175 4.54 27.66 7.01
C ALA A 175 3.39 28.23 6.17
N ILE A 176 3.19 27.70 4.95
CA ILE A 176 2.07 28.09 4.09
C ILE A 176 0.73 27.67 4.73
N ILE A 177 0.66 26.47 5.29
CA ILE A 177 -0.56 25.90 5.89
C ILE A 177 -0.92 26.66 7.16
N ASP A 178 0.06 26.95 8.01
CA ASP A 178 -0.10 27.74 9.22
C ASP A 178 -0.66 29.13 8.91
N SER A 179 -0.11 29.79 7.88
CA SER A 179 -0.62 31.07 7.38
C SER A 179 -2.07 30.97 6.88
N LEU A 180 -2.39 29.94 6.10
CA LEU A 180 -3.74 29.71 5.57
C LEU A 180 -4.76 29.42 6.67
N LEU A 181 -4.38 28.67 7.71
CA LEU A 181 -5.22 28.41 8.89
C LEU A 181 -5.49 29.70 9.68
N GLN A 182 -4.45 30.49 9.94
CA GLN A 182 -4.57 31.77 10.67
C GLN A 182 -5.48 32.76 9.94
N GLN A 183 -5.43 32.77 8.60
CA GLN A 183 -6.26 33.63 7.76
C GLN A 183 -7.66 33.05 7.46
N GLN A 184 -8.00 31.86 8.00
CA GLN A 184 -9.25 31.15 7.72
C GLN A 184 -9.49 30.93 6.22
N GLN A 185 -8.43 30.62 5.47
CA GLN A 185 -8.45 30.41 4.02
C GLN A 185 -8.35 28.93 3.61
N LEU A 186 -8.69 28.03 4.51
CA LEU A 186 -8.90 26.60 4.24
C LEU A 186 -10.38 26.27 4.48
N ASP A 187 -11.04 25.76 3.45
CA ASP A 187 -12.47 25.43 3.49
C ASP A 187 -12.72 23.99 3.92
N ALA A 188 -11.77 23.09 3.62
CA ALA A 188 -11.85 21.70 4.03
C ALA A 188 -10.47 21.04 4.12
N LEU A 189 -10.43 19.91 4.82
CA LEU A 189 -9.31 18.98 4.84
C LEU A 189 -9.82 17.58 4.53
N THR A 190 -9.01 16.80 3.83
CA THR A 190 -9.30 15.39 3.56
C THR A 190 -8.45 14.51 4.45
N ILE A 191 -9.04 13.43 4.99
CA ILE A 191 -8.35 12.40 5.78
C ILE A 191 -8.90 11.05 5.33
N THR A 192 -8.00 10.09 5.07
CA THR A 192 -8.37 8.79 4.52
C THR A 192 -7.98 7.60 5.40
N SER A 193 -7.42 7.84 6.58
CA SER A 193 -7.12 6.81 7.58
C SER A 193 -6.97 7.42 8.98
N VAL A 194 -7.10 6.60 10.02
CA VAL A 194 -6.84 7.01 11.42
C VAL A 194 -5.38 7.42 11.62
N GLU A 195 -4.45 6.73 10.96
CA GLU A 195 -3.03 7.08 11.00
C GLU A 195 -2.78 8.48 10.41
N ALA A 196 -3.43 8.80 9.29
CA ALA A 196 -3.32 10.13 8.67
C ALA A 196 -3.96 11.25 9.50
N LEU A 197 -4.92 10.91 10.40
CA LEU A 197 -5.53 11.85 11.35
C LEU A 197 -4.62 12.11 12.56
N ASN A 198 -3.92 11.09 13.03
CA ASN A 198 -3.05 11.19 14.20
C ASN A 198 -1.74 11.93 13.88
N ASN A 199 -1.27 11.83 12.63
CA ASN A 199 -0.09 12.53 12.11
C ASN A 199 -0.41 13.99 11.80
#